data_AF-A0A9P1H559-F1
#
_entry.id   AF-A0A9P1H559-F1
#
_cell.length_a   1.000
_cell.length_b   1.000
_cell.length_c   1.000
_cell.angle_alpha   90.00
_cell.angle_beta   90.00
_cell.angle_gamma   90.00
#
_symmetry.space_group_name_H-M   'P 1'
#
loop_
_entity.id
_entity.type
_entity.pdbx_description
1 polymer ?
#
loop_
_entity_poly.entity_id
_entity_poly.type
_entity_poly.pdbx_seq_one_letter_code
_entity_poly.pdbx_strand_id
1 'polypeptide(L)'
;MPGFWKAWLYQLDPFTRLISGMVTTGLHELPVVCTSEELNRFTAPSNQTCGQYMSEFFTNGGLGYLVDDNTQNCEYCAYREGDEFYRNLGLDFGLRWRDLGIFIAFIGSNLIILFLASRYVNYNRR
;
A
#
# COMPACT_ATOMS: atom_id res chain seq x y z
N MET A 1 15.78 -7.72 -9.51
CA MET A 1 15.76 -9.20 -9.38
C MET A 1 15.64 -9.83 -10.76
N PRO A 2 16.36 -10.93 -11.05
CA PRO A 2 16.18 -11.70 -12.28
C PRO A 2 14.73 -12.16 -12.43
N GLY A 3 14.20 -12.16 -13.65
CA GLY A 3 12.76 -12.38 -13.92
C GLY A 3 12.21 -13.71 -13.40
N PHE A 4 13.03 -14.77 -13.40
CA PHE A 4 12.66 -16.08 -12.87
C PHE A 4 12.20 -16.02 -11.41
N TRP A 5 12.96 -15.37 -10.54
CA TRP A 5 12.63 -15.26 -9.12
C TRP A 5 11.46 -14.31 -8.87
N LYS A 6 11.36 -13.22 -9.64
CA LYS A 6 10.27 -12.25 -9.50
C LYS A 6 8.88 -12.86 -9.73
N ALA A 7 8.77 -13.85 -10.60
CA ALA A 7 7.48 -14.45 -10.96
C ALA A 7 6.82 -15.21 -9.79
N TRP A 8 7.60 -15.88 -8.95
CA TRP A 8 7.06 -16.77 -7.92
C TRP A 8 7.52 -16.43 -6.51
N LEU A 9 8.78 -15.99 -6.32
CA LEU A 9 9.32 -15.71 -4.99
C LEU A 9 8.64 -14.49 -4.37
N TYR A 10 8.30 -13.48 -5.17
CA TYR A 10 7.52 -12.32 -4.71
C TYR A 10 6.16 -12.73 -4.13
N GLN A 11 5.53 -13.76 -4.69
CA GLN A 11 4.22 -14.22 -4.22
C GLN A 11 4.33 -15.08 -2.95
N LEU A 12 5.48 -15.72 -2.71
CA LEU A 12 5.77 -16.58 -1.55
C LEU A 12 6.50 -15.86 -0.41
N ASP A 13 6.97 -14.63 -0.61
CA ASP A 13 7.65 -13.87 0.41
C ASP A 13 6.68 -13.53 1.58
N PRO A 14 6.91 -14.08 2.78
CA PRO A 14 6.03 -13.86 3.93
C PRO A 14 6.00 -12.39 4.37
N PHE A 15 7.08 -11.64 4.16
CA PHE A 15 7.13 -10.22 4.53
C PHE A 15 6.21 -9.38 3.65
N THR A 16 6.21 -9.63 2.34
CA THR A 16 5.29 -8.98 1.41
C THR A 16 3.82 -9.20 1.81
N ARG A 17 3.46 -10.43 2.20
CA ARG A 17 2.08 -10.75 2.65
C ARG A 17 1.72 -10.13 3.98
N LEU A 18 2.65 -10.14 4.92
CA LEU A 18 2.46 -9.53 6.23
C LEU A 18 2.26 -8.01 6.11
N ILE A 19 3.13 -7.32 5.37
CA ILE A 19 3.03 -5.87 5.13
C ILE A 19 1.75 -5.55 4.38
N SER A 20 1.42 -6.30 3.32
CA SER A 20 0.16 -6.12 2.58
C SER A 20 -1.06 -6.16 3.51
N GLY A 21 -1.16 -7.19 4.36
CA GLY A 21 -2.27 -7.33 5.31
C GLY A 21 -2.31 -6.23 6.38
N MET A 22 -1.15 -5.85 6.94
CA MET A 22 -1.08 -4.80 7.97
C MET A 22 -1.41 -3.42 7.42
N VAL A 23 -0.83 -3.04 6.27
CA VAL A 23 -1.03 -1.74 5.63
C VAL A 23 -2.48 -1.59 5.19
N THR A 24 -3.02 -2.57 4.46
CA THR A 24 -4.42 -2.51 3.99
C THR A 24 -5.41 -2.46 5.14
N THR A 25 -5.16 -3.17 6.25
CA THR A 25 -6.07 -3.15 7.41
C THR A 25 -5.95 -1.86 8.23
N GLY A 26 -4.73 -1.34 8.39
CA GLY A 26 -4.47 -0.15 9.22
C GLY A 26 -4.83 1.17 8.55
N LEU A 27 -4.79 1.24 7.22
CA LEU A 27 -5.10 2.45 6.44
C LEU A 27 -6.50 2.43 5.82
N HIS A 28 -7.27 1.36 6.03
CA HIS A 28 -8.61 1.25 5.45
C HIS A 28 -9.53 2.35 5.98
N GLU A 29 -10.21 3.06 5.08
CA GLU A 29 -11.15 4.15 5.40
C GLU A 29 -10.55 5.25 6.29
N LEU A 30 -9.22 5.37 6.36
CA LEU A 30 -8.56 6.41 7.14
C LEU A 30 -8.55 7.73 6.33
N PRO A 31 -9.21 8.80 6.80
CA PRO A 31 -9.17 10.09 6.12
C PRO A 31 -7.77 10.70 6.23
N VAL A 32 -7.22 11.11 5.10
CA VAL A 32 -5.89 11.75 5.02
C VAL A 32 -6.09 13.26 5.06
N VAL A 33 -5.52 13.91 6.07
CA VAL A 33 -5.47 15.37 6.18
C VAL A 33 -4.00 15.79 6.06
N CYS A 34 -3.61 16.30 4.90
CA CYS A 34 -2.24 16.75 4.66
C CYS A 34 -1.85 17.92 5.58
N THR A 35 -0.63 17.86 6.11
CA THR A 35 0.00 18.98 6.82
C THR A 35 0.60 20.00 5.85
N SER A 36 0.96 21.19 6.34
CA SER A 36 1.48 22.28 5.50
C SER A 36 2.74 21.95 4.69
N GLU A 37 3.51 20.95 5.15
CA GLU A 37 4.72 20.43 4.50
C GLU A 37 4.44 19.36 3.45
N GLU A 38 3.31 18.65 3.56
CA GLU A 38 2.89 17.60 2.61
C GLU A 38 2.06 18.17 1.45
N LEU A 39 1.58 19.40 1.59
CA LEU A 39 0.85 20.11 0.54
C LEU A 39 1.80 20.53 -0.59
N ASN A 40 1.44 20.11 -1.80
CA ASN A 40 2.11 20.57 -3.01
C ASN A 40 1.61 21.97 -3.36
N ARG A 41 2.51 22.94 -3.28
CA ARG A 41 2.23 24.35 -3.56
C ARG A 41 2.64 24.70 -4.98
N PHE A 42 1.71 25.19 -5.77
CA PHE A 42 1.99 25.69 -7.12
C PHE A 42 1.03 26.82 -7.48
N THR A 43 1.35 27.60 -8.52
CA THR A 43 0.54 28.74 -8.93
C THR A 43 -0.21 28.40 -10.22
N ALA A 44 -1.52 28.62 -10.24
CA ALA A 44 -2.34 28.44 -11.43
C ALA A 44 -1.98 29.48 -12.52
N PRO A 45 -2.21 29.18 -13.82
CA PRO A 45 -2.02 30.13 -14.90
C PRO A 45 -2.86 31.40 -14.73
N SER A 46 -2.41 32.50 -15.34
CA SER A 46 -3.12 33.78 -15.32
C SER A 46 -4.56 33.63 -15.81
N ASN A 47 -5.53 34.17 -15.06
CA ASN A 47 -6.98 34.12 -15.32
C ASN A 47 -7.68 32.77 -15.05
N GLN A 48 -7.06 31.84 -14.32
CA GLN A 48 -7.73 30.62 -13.85
C GLN A 48 -7.62 30.48 -12.33
N THR A 49 -8.63 29.88 -11.70
CA THR A 49 -8.55 29.45 -10.30
C THR A 49 -7.94 28.05 -10.19
N CYS A 50 -7.41 27.69 -9.03
CA CYS A 50 -6.87 26.36 -8.76
C CYS A 50 -7.86 25.24 -9.08
N GLY A 51 -9.12 25.40 -8.67
CA GLY A 51 -10.18 24.44 -8.96
C GLY A 51 -10.45 24.31 -10.46
N GLN A 52 -10.41 25.41 -11.22
CA GLN A 52 -10.59 25.37 -12.68
C GLN A 52 -9.44 24.64 -13.36
N TYR A 53 -8.20 24.96 -12.99
CA TYR A 53 -7.01 24.32 -13.54
C TYR A 53 -6.93 22.82 -13.23
N MET A 54 -7.26 22.42 -11.99
CA MET A 54 -7.23 21.02 -11.58
C MET A 54 -8.49 20.21 -11.94
N SER A 55 -9.57 20.85 -12.40
CA SER A 55 -10.80 20.14 -12.77
C SER A 55 -10.57 19.04 -13.80
N GLU A 56 -9.73 19.30 -14.80
CA GLU A 56 -9.36 18.32 -15.82
C GLU A 56 -8.52 17.18 -15.23
N PHE A 57 -7.61 17.48 -14.28
CA PHE A 57 -6.82 16.48 -13.59
C PHE A 57 -7.70 15.51 -12.78
N PHE A 58 -8.64 16.01 -11.99
CA PHE A 58 -9.58 15.17 -11.25
C PHE A 58 -10.51 14.38 -12.17
N THR A 59 -10.94 14.98 -13.28
CA THR A 59 -11.78 14.29 -14.29
C THR A 59 -11.02 13.13 -14.97
N ASN A 60 -9.72 13.28 -15.17
CA ASN A 60 -8.85 12.24 -15.74
C ASN A 60 -8.48 11.13 -14.75
N GLY A 61 -9.06 11.11 -13.55
CA GLY A 61 -8.79 10.10 -12.51
C GLY A 61 -7.66 10.48 -11.55
N GLY A 62 -7.28 11.76 -11.50
CA GLY A 62 -6.41 12.27 -10.45
C GLY A 62 -7.03 12.11 -9.07
N LEU A 63 -6.25 11.62 -8.11
CA LEU A 63 -6.66 11.38 -6.72
C LEU A 63 -6.36 12.60 -5.85
N GLY A 64 -6.88 12.60 -4.62
CA GLY A 64 -6.61 13.65 -3.64
C GLY A 64 -7.61 14.81 -3.65
N TYR A 65 -7.17 15.95 -3.12
CA TYR A 65 -8.04 17.12 -2.93
C TYR A 65 -7.25 18.44 -2.88
N LEU A 66 -7.95 19.53 -3.14
CA LEU A 66 -7.46 20.90 -2.98
C LEU A 66 -7.93 21.49 -1.64
N VAL A 67 -7.07 22.26 -0.97
CA VAL A 67 -7.43 22.97 0.28
C VAL A 67 -8.31 24.18 -0.02
N ASP A 68 -7.99 24.92 -1.08
CA ASP A 68 -8.77 26.06 -1.56
C ASP A 68 -8.82 26.07 -3.10
N ASP A 69 -10.03 26.12 -3.65
CA ASP A 69 -10.30 26.09 -5.09
C ASP A 69 -10.33 27.49 -5.72
N ASN A 70 -10.48 28.54 -4.91
CA ASN A 70 -10.74 29.92 -5.37
C ASN A 70 -9.48 30.79 -5.46
N THR A 71 -8.35 30.29 -5.00
CA THR A 71 -7.07 31.00 -5.03
C THR A 71 -6.33 30.78 -6.35
N GLN A 72 -5.30 31.60 -6.58
CA GLN A 72 -4.27 31.33 -7.59
C GLN A 72 -3.10 30.52 -7.01
N ASN A 73 -2.90 30.58 -5.70
CA ASN A 73 -1.92 29.78 -4.98
C ASN A 73 -2.58 28.48 -4.53
N CYS A 74 -2.29 27.41 -5.27
CA CYS A 74 -2.90 26.11 -5.07
C CYS A 74 -2.15 25.35 -4.00
N GLU A 75 -2.91 24.71 -3.11
CA GLU A 75 -2.42 23.76 -2.13
C GLU A 75 -3.10 22.42 -2.38
N TYR A 76 -2.34 21.46 -2.91
CA TYR A 76 -2.85 20.15 -3.32
C TYR A 76 -2.32 19.03 -2.44
N CYS A 77 -3.23 18.18 -1.97
CA CYS A 77 -2.94 16.94 -1.25
C CYS A 77 -3.18 15.74 -2.18
N ALA A 78 -2.19 14.84 -2.27
CA ALA A 78 -2.19 13.74 -3.23
C ALA A 78 -3.20 12.62 -2.91
N TYR A 79 -3.63 12.50 -1.66
CA TYR A 79 -4.49 11.42 -1.18
C TYR A 79 -5.61 11.99 -0.31
N ARG A 80 -6.83 11.49 -0.50
CA ARG A 80 -7.98 11.80 0.36
C ARG A 80 -8.21 10.72 1.42
N GLU A 81 -7.95 9.48 1.05
CA GLU A 81 -8.18 8.30 1.88
C GLU A 81 -6.95 7.39 1.83
N GLY A 82 -6.64 6.70 2.94
CA GLY A 82 -5.52 5.75 3.01
C GLY A 82 -5.61 4.62 1.98
N ASP A 83 -6.82 4.30 1.53
CA ASP A 83 -7.12 3.41 0.41
C ASP A 83 -6.41 3.79 -0.89
N GLU A 84 -6.35 5.09 -1.21
CA GLU A 84 -5.73 5.60 -2.43
C GLU A 84 -4.22 5.39 -2.44
N PHE A 85 -3.60 5.47 -1.25
CA PHE A 85 -2.17 5.26 -1.08
C PHE A 85 -1.74 3.83 -1.42
N TYR A 86 -2.36 2.83 -0.78
CA TYR A 86 -1.93 1.45 -0.96
C TYR A 86 -2.44 0.82 -2.27
N ARG A 87 -3.53 1.35 -2.86
CA ARG A 87 -3.98 0.93 -4.20
C ARG A 87 -2.93 1.20 -5.28
N ASN A 88 -2.21 2.33 -5.19
CA ASN A 88 -1.11 2.63 -6.10
C ASN A 88 0.07 1.66 -5.94
N LEU A 89 0.22 1.04 -4.76
CA LEU A 89 1.21 -0.02 -4.50
C LEU A 89 0.74 -1.41 -4.97
N GLY A 90 -0.46 -1.51 -5.58
CA GLY A 90 -1.04 -2.79 -6.01
C GLY A 90 -1.57 -3.65 -4.87
N LEU A 91 -1.82 -3.05 -3.70
CA LEU A 91 -2.41 -3.71 -2.55
C LEU A 91 -3.94 -3.52 -2.58
N ASP A 92 -4.67 -4.53 -2.14
CA ASP A 92 -6.13 -4.52 -2.15
C ASP A 92 -6.68 -5.06 -0.83
N PHE A 93 -7.66 -4.34 -0.27
CA PHE A 93 -8.27 -4.70 1.01
C PHE A 93 -9.03 -6.04 0.94
N GLY A 94 -9.61 -6.40 -0.21
CA GLY A 94 -10.29 -7.68 -0.41
C GLY A 94 -9.34 -8.88 -0.34
N LEU A 95 -8.05 -8.69 -0.63
CA LEU A 95 -7.04 -9.75 -0.62
C LEU A 95 -6.42 -10.02 0.74
N ARG A 96 -6.72 -9.22 1.77
CA ARG A 96 -6.12 -9.32 3.13
C ARG A 96 -6.23 -10.72 3.74
N TRP A 97 -7.37 -11.40 3.57
CA TRP A 97 -7.59 -12.74 4.13
C TRP A 97 -6.78 -13.81 3.41
N ARG A 98 -6.60 -13.67 2.09
CA ARG A 98 -5.72 -14.55 1.31
C ARG A 98 -4.27 -14.36 1.76
N ASP A 99 -3.84 -13.11 1.91
CA ASP A 99 -2.46 -12.79 2.30
C ASP A 99 -2.16 -13.28 3.72
N LEU A 100 -3.11 -13.14 4.66
CA LEU A 100 -3.02 -13.71 6.01
C LEU A 100 -2.95 -15.25 5.98
N GLY A 101 -3.76 -15.90 5.16
CA GLY A 101 -3.75 -17.36 5.00
C GLY A 101 -2.40 -17.89 4.50
N ILE A 102 -1.80 -17.23 3.51
CA ILE A 102 -0.47 -17.59 2.99
C ILE A 102 0.60 -17.41 4.09
N PHE A 103 0.53 -16.32 4.86
CA PHE A 103 1.46 -16.07 5.96
C PHE A 103 1.36 -17.15 7.06
N ILE A 104 0.14 -17.52 7.47
CA ILE A 104 -0.09 -18.59 8.44
C ILE A 104 0.42 -19.94 7.91
N ALA A 105 0.18 -20.25 6.63
CA ALA A 105 0.69 -21.46 6.01
C ALA A 105 2.23 -21.54 6.04
N PHE A 106 2.91 -20.42 5.79
CA PHE A 106 4.36 -20.32 5.90
C PHE A 106 4.85 -20.58 7.34
N ILE A 107 4.20 -20.01 8.36
CA ILE A 107 4.53 -20.30 9.76
C ILE A 107 4.34 -21.79 10.06
N GLY A 108 3.20 -22.35 9.64
CA GLY A 108 2.87 -23.77 9.83
C GLY A 108 3.91 -24.70 9.21
N SER A 109 4.33 -24.45 7.96
CA SER A 109 5.36 -25.27 7.30
C SER A 109 6.71 -25.19 8.00
N ASN A 110 7.11 -24.01 8.48
CA ASN A 110 8.36 -23.84 9.23
C ASN A 110 8.33 -24.61 10.55
N LEU A 111 7.22 -24.54 11.30
CA LEU A 111 7.05 -25.31 12.53
C LEU A 111 7.11 -26.81 12.25
N ILE A 112 6.41 -27.31 11.22
CA ILE A 112 6.43 -28.73 10.83
C ILE A 112 7.86 -29.19 10.52
N ILE A 113 8.59 -28.45 9.69
CA ILE A 113 9.97 -28.77 9.32
C ILE A 113 10.86 -28.80 10.57
N LEU A 114 10.72 -27.82 11.46
CA LEU A 114 11.51 -27.73 12.69
C LEU A 114 11.22 -28.90 13.64
N PHE A 115 9.95 -29.27 13.83
CA PHE A 115 9.58 -30.43 14.64
C PHE A 115 10.08 -31.74 14.05
N LEU A 116 9.96 -31.94 12.73
CA LEU A 116 10.46 -33.13 12.05
C LEU A 116 11.99 -33.23 12.12
N ALA A 117 12.70 -32.12 11.86
CA ALA A 117 14.16 -32.07 11.94
C ALA A 117 14.65 -32.34 13.38
N SER A 118 14.01 -31.73 14.38
CA SER A 118 14.32 -31.98 15.79
C SER A 118 14.11 -33.45 16.16
N ARG A 119 13.00 -34.06 15.72
CA ARG A 119 12.74 -35.49 15.95
C ARG A 119 13.78 -36.38 15.25
N TYR A 120 14.14 -36.07 14.02
CA TYR A 120 15.14 -36.82 13.26
C TYR A 120 16.53 -36.76 13.92
N VAL A 121 16.97 -35.56 14.32
CA VAL A 121 18.25 -35.37 15.01
C VAL A 121 18.27 -36.09 16.36
N ASN A 122 17.17 -36.02 17.12
CA ASN A 122 17.06 -36.73 18.40
C ASN A 122 16.99 -38.24 18.24
N TYR A 123 16.38 -38.74 17.16
CA TYR A 123 16.37 -40.17 16.84
C TYR A 123 17.77 -40.67 16.45
N ASN A 124 18.50 -39.92 15.63
CA ASN A 124 19.84 -40.30 15.17
C ASN A 124 20.95 -40.12 16.24
N ARG A 125 20.65 -39.45 17.35
CA ARG A 125 21.54 -39.31 18.52
C ARG A 125 21.38 -40.44 19.55
N ARG A 126 20.36 -41.29 19.43
CA ARG A 126 20.18 -42.50 20.24
C ARG A 126 20.75 -43.70 19.51
#